data_AF-A0A1Q9Q3E5-F1
#
_entry.id   AF-A0A1Q9Q3E5-F1
#
_cell.length_a   1.000
_cell.length_b   1.000
_cell.length_c   1.000
_cell.angle_alpha   90.00
_cell.angle_beta   90.00
_cell.angle_gamma   90.00
#
_symmetry.space_group_name_H-M   'P 1'
#
loop_
_entity.id
_entity.type
_entity.pdbx_description
1 polymer ?
#
loop_
_entity_poly.entity_id
_entity_poly.type
_entity_poly.pdbx_seq_one_letter_code
_entity_poly.pdbx_strand_id
1 'polypeptide(L)'
;MFFFRKKKPGLLLSTGRGLGKWVTKEGETVFAVRSAGTITLLSLKQYQAWKLVKTSTNLEEWKSQLFRENLIENEQDFKQVLDFYSGKRLLVEVVTGKEKELDQVKISRNGTGLGLNEDGGWYVGTQGIENKMIKLSKEMYLLWGTADGLSSVAEVLKEVQKGRACSLEEALTFFGQHGREFIQKGMWNSEVVEKRSVPSAQKPLAENLTFDTVMLPLGQELGIFEDESTFYVTNGQGTVALSPGEYFLWRLVRRNVLRIGDLIEALEEQEDQFITNYIKPMIEKKLITPWSLKSAGTLDGLRPLPLGIGLSNDKGQVVLIASPIADKIKIEFPIFLIWSNSNVNGSLTELQRLFLEETNCTYEEAKEAIYEFIPYLMCHDLMTLVAGGE
;
A
#
# COMPACT_ATOMS: atom_id res chain seq x y z
N MET A 1 -3.36 -23.82 44.57
CA MET A 1 -4.31 -22.99 43.79
C MET A 1 -3.61 -22.64 42.48
N PHE A 2 -3.84 -23.43 41.42
CA PHE A 2 -3.26 -23.15 40.10
C PHE A 2 -4.04 -22.01 39.47
N PHE A 3 -3.45 -20.82 39.42
CA PHE A 3 -3.97 -19.74 38.58
C PHE A 3 -3.72 -20.14 37.12
N PHE A 4 -4.73 -20.69 36.47
CA PHE A 4 -4.79 -20.68 35.01
C PHE A 4 -4.83 -19.21 34.59
N ARG A 5 -3.67 -18.63 34.24
CA ARG A 5 -3.65 -17.40 33.45
C ARG A 5 -4.43 -17.72 32.19
N LYS A 6 -5.65 -17.20 32.06
CA LYS A 6 -6.40 -17.22 30.81
C LYS A 6 -5.46 -16.68 29.74
N LYS A 7 -5.10 -17.50 28.74
CA LYS A 7 -4.40 -17.01 27.56
C LYS A 7 -5.24 -15.85 27.03
N LYS A 8 -4.66 -14.65 26.98
CA LYS A 8 -5.32 -13.53 26.31
C LYS A 8 -5.54 -13.95 24.85
N PRO A 9 -6.75 -13.76 24.30
CA PRO A 9 -7.02 -14.10 22.91
C PRO A 9 -6.09 -13.32 22.00
N GLY A 10 -5.56 -13.95 20.95
CA GLY A 10 -4.73 -13.28 19.97
C GLY A 10 -5.54 -12.25 19.17
N LEU A 11 -4.88 -11.18 18.73
CA LEU A 11 -5.46 -10.21 17.82
C LEU A 11 -5.48 -10.81 16.41
N LEU A 12 -6.66 -10.94 15.81
CA LEU A 12 -6.81 -11.44 14.45
C LEU A 12 -6.63 -10.30 13.45
N LEU A 13 -5.75 -10.51 12.47
CA LEU A 13 -5.54 -9.60 11.36
C LEU A 13 -5.97 -10.29 10.06
N SER A 14 -6.81 -9.62 9.28
CA SER A 14 -7.05 -10.03 7.89
C SER A 14 -5.80 -9.78 7.07
N THR A 15 -5.47 -10.64 6.11
CA THR A 15 -4.38 -10.38 5.17
C THR A 15 -4.82 -10.61 3.74
N GLY A 16 -4.14 -9.92 2.82
CA GLY A 16 -4.33 -10.07 1.39
C GLY A 16 -5.10 -8.92 0.74
N ARG A 17 -4.86 -8.76 -0.57
CA ARG A 17 -5.45 -7.74 -1.44
C ARG A 17 -6.55 -8.35 -2.29
N GLY A 18 -7.78 -7.85 -2.15
CA GLY A 18 -8.86 -8.21 -3.05
C GLY A 18 -8.56 -7.68 -4.46
N LEU A 19 -8.56 -8.56 -5.45
CA LEU A 19 -8.30 -8.22 -6.86
C LEU A 19 -9.61 -8.02 -7.66
N GLY A 20 -10.74 -8.47 -7.13
CA GLY A 20 -12.04 -8.27 -7.76
C GLY A 20 -12.90 -9.51 -7.88
N LYS A 21 -14.03 -9.33 -8.57
CA LYS A 21 -14.97 -10.39 -8.93
C LYS A 21 -14.76 -10.73 -10.41
N TRP A 22 -14.60 -12.01 -10.69
CA TRP A 22 -14.30 -12.54 -12.02
C TRP A 22 -15.31 -13.63 -12.39
N VAL A 23 -15.45 -13.86 -13.68
CA VAL A 23 -16.21 -14.99 -14.22
C VAL A 23 -15.20 -15.95 -14.86
N THR A 24 -15.21 -17.22 -14.47
CA THR A 24 -14.31 -18.24 -15.04
C THR A 24 -14.73 -18.61 -16.46
N LYS A 25 -13.90 -19.40 -17.16
CA LYS A 25 -14.24 -19.91 -18.50
C LYS A 25 -15.50 -20.79 -18.47
N GLU A 26 -15.75 -21.43 -17.33
CA GLU A 26 -16.91 -22.27 -17.05
C GLU A 26 -18.16 -21.45 -16.65
N GLY A 27 -18.05 -20.12 -16.58
CA GLY A 27 -19.15 -19.22 -16.23
C GLY A 27 -19.34 -19.01 -14.71
N GLU A 28 -18.46 -19.55 -13.88
CA GLU A 28 -18.58 -19.44 -12.42
C GLU A 28 -18.11 -18.06 -11.93
N THR A 29 -18.87 -17.44 -11.04
CA THR A 29 -18.43 -16.22 -10.36
C THR A 29 -17.46 -16.56 -9.24
N VAL A 30 -16.24 -16.02 -9.32
CA VAL A 30 -15.19 -16.16 -8.30
C VAL A 30 -14.68 -14.80 -7.83
N PHE A 31 -14.10 -14.77 -6.65
CA PHE A 31 -13.49 -13.58 -6.06
C PHE A 31 -11.99 -13.84 -5.89
N ALA A 32 -11.15 -13.04 -6.56
CA ALA A 32 -9.71 -13.21 -6.49
C ALA A 32 -9.13 -12.38 -5.33
N VAL A 33 -8.28 -13.01 -4.52
CA VAL A 33 -7.54 -12.35 -3.44
C VAL A 33 -6.07 -12.75 -3.53
N ARG A 34 -5.15 -11.78 -3.56
CA ARG A 34 -3.70 -12.02 -3.54
C ARG A 34 -3.16 -11.96 -2.12
N SER A 35 -2.38 -12.95 -1.72
CA SER A 35 -1.58 -12.91 -0.48
C SER A 35 -0.30 -13.72 -0.67
N ALA A 36 0.81 -13.27 -0.07
CA ALA A 36 2.12 -13.93 -0.16
C ALA A 36 2.51 -14.32 -1.60
N GLY A 37 2.30 -13.41 -2.55
CA GLY A 37 2.60 -13.62 -3.97
C GLY A 37 1.63 -14.52 -4.74
N THR A 38 0.68 -15.18 -4.08
CA THR A 38 -0.26 -16.13 -4.71
C THR A 38 -1.65 -15.52 -4.87
N ILE A 39 -2.31 -15.73 -6.02
CA ILE A 39 -3.74 -15.44 -6.20
C ILE A 39 -4.55 -16.65 -5.74
N THR A 40 -5.47 -16.44 -4.81
CA THR A 40 -6.46 -17.43 -4.38
C THR A 40 -7.82 -17.03 -4.92
N LEU A 41 -8.48 -17.96 -5.62
CA LEU A 41 -9.88 -17.81 -6.06
C LEU A 41 -10.80 -18.32 -4.96
N LEU A 42 -11.73 -17.46 -4.54
CA LEU A 42 -12.70 -17.72 -3.49
C LEU A 42 -14.11 -17.79 -4.08
N SER A 43 -14.91 -18.74 -3.63
CA SER A 43 -16.36 -18.70 -3.79
C SER A 43 -16.97 -17.50 -3.05
N LEU A 44 -18.23 -17.16 -3.32
CA LEU A 44 -18.93 -16.10 -2.59
C LEU A 44 -18.91 -16.34 -1.08
N LYS A 45 -19.19 -17.57 -0.65
CA LYS A 45 -19.21 -17.98 0.77
C LYS A 45 -17.85 -17.77 1.43
N GLN A 46 -16.77 -18.17 0.74
CA GLN A 46 -15.40 -17.94 1.23
C GLN A 46 -15.07 -16.44 1.26
N TYR A 47 -15.37 -15.70 0.21
CA TYR A 47 -15.10 -14.26 0.19
C TYR A 47 -15.83 -13.50 1.31
N GLN A 48 -17.07 -13.88 1.62
CA GLN A 48 -17.81 -13.34 2.76
C GLN A 48 -17.12 -13.67 4.10
N ALA A 49 -16.70 -14.93 4.30
CA ALA A 49 -15.95 -15.34 5.49
C ALA A 49 -14.64 -14.55 5.67
N TRP A 50 -13.89 -14.33 4.57
CA TRP A 50 -12.68 -13.53 4.58
C TRP A 50 -12.94 -12.06 4.96
N LYS A 51 -14.02 -11.47 4.45
CA LYS A 51 -14.39 -10.09 4.81
C LYS A 51 -14.70 -9.92 6.29
N LEU A 52 -15.26 -10.94 6.95
CA LEU A 52 -15.55 -10.90 8.40
C LEU A 52 -14.28 -10.90 9.26
N VAL A 53 -13.13 -11.35 8.73
CA VAL A 53 -11.84 -11.26 9.43
C VAL A 53 -11.50 -9.79 9.72
N LYS A 54 -11.78 -8.87 8.78
CA LYS A 54 -11.52 -7.42 8.92
C LYS A 54 -12.28 -6.78 10.08
N THR A 55 -13.40 -7.37 10.48
CA THR A 55 -14.30 -6.85 11.52
C THR A 55 -14.24 -7.64 12.82
N SER A 56 -13.37 -8.65 12.91
CA SER A 56 -13.25 -9.53 14.09
C SER A 56 -11.99 -9.19 14.88
N THR A 57 -12.08 -9.14 16.21
CA THR A 57 -10.90 -8.90 17.08
C THR A 57 -10.03 -10.12 17.22
N ASN A 58 -10.62 -11.32 17.25
CA ASN A 58 -9.94 -12.57 17.53
C ASN A 58 -10.67 -13.74 16.83
N LEU A 59 -10.10 -14.94 16.92
CA LEU A 59 -10.65 -16.14 16.30
C LEU A 59 -12.05 -16.51 16.82
N GLU A 60 -12.32 -16.35 18.12
CA GLU A 60 -13.62 -16.69 18.71
C GLU A 60 -14.73 -15.74 18.23
N GLU A 61 -14.42 -14.45 18.11
CA GLU A 61 -15.33 -13.48 17.53
C GLU A 61 -15.60 -13.78 16.06
N TRP A 62 -14.55 -14.08 15.27
CA TRP A 62 -14.70 -14.45 13.87
C TRP A 62 -15.56 -15.69 13.70
N LYS A 63 -15.27 -16.75 14.44
CA LYS A 63 -16.07 -17.97 14.51
C LYS A 63 -17.55 -17.69 14.82
N SER A 64 -17.81 -16.86 15.83
CA SER A 64 -19.17 -16.48 16.21
C SER A 64 -19.88 -15.73 15.07
N GLN A 65 -19.17 -14.85 14.35
CA GLN A 65 -19.70 -14.18 13.16
C GLN A 65 -19.98 -15.19 12.03
N LEU A 66 -19.09 -16.14 11.77
CA LEU A 66 -19.28 -17.16 10.73
C LEU A 66 -20.53 -18.00 11.00
N PHE A 67 -20.78 -18.41 12.25
CA PHE A 67 -22.02 -19.12 12.62
C PHE A 67 -23.25 -18.25 12.40
N ARG A 68 -23.21 -16.99 12.86
CA ARG A 68 -24.34 -16.06 12.73
C ARG A 68 -24.72 -15.80 11.27
N GLU A 69 -23.73 -15.70 10.38
CA GLU A 69 -23.94 -15.50 8.95
C GLU A 69 -24.20 -16.82 8.18
N ASN A 70 -24.36 -17.96 8.87
CA ASN A 70 -24.54 -19.29 8.28
C ASN A 70 -23.43 -19.69 7.29
N LEU A 71 -22.20 -19.23 7.54
CA LEU A 71 -21.01 -19.55 6.75
C LEU A 71 -20.34 -20.85 7.21
N ILE A 72 -20.66 -21.31 8.42
CA ILE A 72 -20.27 -22.61 8.98
C ILE A 72 -21.45 -23.18 9.77
N GLU A 73 -21.55 -24.50 9.87
CA GLU A 73 -22.65 -25.17 10.57
C GLU A 73 -22.19 -25.76 11.91
N ASN A 74 -20.89 -26.04 12.06
CA ASN A 74 -20.34 -26.69 13.24
C ASN A 74 -18.84 -26.36 13.45
N GLU A 75 -18.28 -26.87 14.56
CA GLU A 75 -16.86 -26.69 14.94
C GLU A 75 -15.88 -27.30 13.95
N GLN A 76 -16.24 -28.43 13.31
CA GLN A 76 -15.39 -29.08 12.33
C GLN A 76 -15.28 -28.23 11.06
N ASP A 77 -16.38 -27.60 10.64
CA ASP A 77 -16.37 -26.63 9.54
C ASP A 77 -15.47 -25.43 9.87
N PHE A 78 -15.55 -24.91 11.10
CA PHE A 78 -14.67 -23.82 11.54
C PHE A 78 -13.19 -24.21 11.42
N LYS A 79 -12.83 -25.42 11.84
CA LYS A 79 -11.45 -25.91 11.73
C LYS A 79 -10.99 -25.97 10.27
N GLN A 80 -11.81 -26.51 9.37
CA GLN A 80 -11.48 -26.57 7.93
C GLN A 80 -11.34 -25.18 7.32
N VAL A 81 -12.23 -24.26 7.69
CA VAL A 81 -12.18 -22.85 7.30
C VAL A 81 -10.88 -22.23 7.79
N LEU A 82 -10.56 -22.35 9.09
CA LEU A 82 -9.34 -21.81 9.67
C LEU A 82 -8.07 -22.36 8.99
N ASP A 83 -8.02 -23.67 8.75
CA ASP A 83 -6.89 -24.33 8.09
C ASP A 83 -6.71 -23.80 6.65
N PHE A 84 -7.81 -23.61 5.91
CA PHE A 84 -7.78 -23.03 4.57
C PHE A 84 -7.24 -21.59 4.58
N TYR A 85 -7.79 -20.70 5.41
CA TYR A 85 -7.37 -19.29 5.43
C TYR A 85 -5.93 -19.13 5.96
N SER A 86 -5.54 -19.91 6.96
CA SER A 86 -4.16 -19.90 7.48
C SER A 86 -3.18 -20.43 6.43
N GLY A 87 -3.51 -21.55 5.77
CA GLY A 87 -2.69 -22.14 4.73
C GLY A 87 -2.52 -21.24 3.50
N LYS A 88 -3.54 -20.45 3.15
CA LYS A 88 -3.49 -19.44 2.09
C LYS A 88 -2.96 -18.07 2.57
N ARG A 89 -2.57 -17.94 3.84
CA ARG A 89 -2.09 -16.69 4.46
C ARG A 89 -3.05 -15.52 4.24
N LEU A 90 -4.34 -15.78 4.37
CA LEU A 90 -5.43 -14.80 4.24
C LEU A 90 -5.89 -14.23 5.60
N LEU A 91 -5.33 -14.75 6.69
CA LEU A 91 -5.40 -14.20 8.03
C LEU A 91 -4.11 -14.51 8.80
N VAL A 92 -3.85 -13.74 9.85
CA VAL A 92 -2.77 -13.97 10.82
C VAL A 92 -3.31 -13.70 12.22
N GLU A 93 -3.04 -14.62 13.16
CA GLU A 93 -3.33 -14.39 14.59
C GLU A 93 -2.07 -13.86 15.29
N VAL A 94 -2.16 -12.65 15.83
CA VAL A 94 -1.12 -11.99 16.61
C VAL A 94 -1.25 -12.41 18.07
N VAL A 95 -0.35 -13.28 18.51
CA VAL A 95 -0.24 -13.70 19.91
C VAL A 95 1.10 -13.26 20.49
N THR A 96 1.09 -12.80 21.74
CA THR A 96 2.32 -12.56 22.53
C THR A 96 3.20 -13.81 22.54
N GLY A 97 4.49 -13.63 22.26
CA GLY A 97 5.50 -14.69 22.13
C GLY A 97 5.73 -15.20 20.70
N LYS A 98 4.98 -14.70 19.69
CA LYS A 98 5.17 -15.01 18.27
C LYS A 98 5.48 -13.78 17.42
N GLU A 99 6.10 -12.76 18.00
CA GLU A 99 6.34 -11.47 17.37
C GLU A 99 7.14 -11.56 16.06
N LYS A 100 7.96 -12.61 15.88
CA LYS A 100 8.70 -12.84 14.63
C LYS A 100 7.80 -13.07 13.41
N GLU A 101 6.57 -13.55 13.61
CA GLU A 101 5.59 -13.71 12.52
C GLU A 101 5.07 -12.33 12.05
N LEU A 102 5.14 -11.30 12.90
CA LEU A 102 4.73 -9.93 12.61
C LEU A 102 5.69 -9.20 11.67
N ASP A 103 6.96 -9.61 11.60
CA ASP A 103 7.92 -9.07 10.63
C ASP A 103 7.47 -9.28 9.18
N GLN A 104 6.66 -10.32 8.95
CA GLN A 104 6.21 -10.72 7.60
C GLN A 104 4.91 -10.04 7.19
N VAL A 105 4.17 -9.46 8.13
CA VAL A 105 2.93 -8.75 7.83
C VAL A 105 3.25 -7.27 7.64
N LYS A 106 3.27 -6.81 6.39
CA LYS A 106 3.47 -5.41 6.04
C LYS A 106 2.14 -4.68 6.07
N ILE A 107 2.13 -3.48 6.65
CA ILE A 107 0.96 -2.60 6.65
C ILE A 107 1.22 -1.42 5.72
N SER A 108 0.31 -1.19 4.78
CA SER A 108 0.31 -0.02 3.91
C SER A 108 -0.91 0.85 4.20
N ARG A 109 -0.71 2.17 4.23
CA ARG A 109 -1.79 3.13 4.34
C ARG A 109 -2.38 3.51 3.00
N ASN A 110 -3.69 3.72 3.04
CA ASN A 110 -4.48 4.33 1.99
C ASN A 110 -4.86 5.75 2.41
N GLY A 111 -5.07 6.59 1.40
CA GLY A 111 -5.38 8.00 1.58
C GLY A 111 -4.13 8.88 1.65
N THR A 112 -4.38 10.18 1.61
CA THR A 112 -3.40 11.26 1.59
C THR A 112 -3.55 12.06 2.87
N GLY A 113 -2.44 12.37 3.53
CA GLY A 113 -2.46 13.19 4.72
C GLY A 113 -2.75 14.64 4.34
N LEU A 114 -3.92 15.16 4.70
CA LEU A 114 -4.23 16.58 4.50
C LEU A 114 -3.65 17.44 5.64
N GLY A 115 -3.34 16.81 6.78
CA GLY A 115 -2.81 17.48 7.96
C GLY A 115 -3.89 18.14 8.81
N LEU A 116 -3.47 19.17 9.55
CA LEU A 116 -4.33 20.00 10.38
C LEU A 116 -5.16 20.95 9.50
N ASN A 117 -6.49 20.96 9.66
CA ASN A 117 -7.35 21.96 9.02
C ASN A 117 -7.54 23.21 9.90
N GLU A 118 -8.21 24.22 9.34
CA GLU A 118 -8.55 25.47 10.05
C GLU A 118 -9.36 25.27 11.34
N ASP A 119 -10.10 24.16 11.47
CA ASP A 119 -10.87 23.80 12.68
C ASP A 119 -10.05 23.01 13.72
N GLY A 120 -8.73 22.86 13.53
CA GLY A 120 -7.85 22.12 14.42
C GLY A 120 -8.05 20.59 14.37
N GLY A 121 -8.71 20.06 13.34
CA GLY A 121 -8.87 18.62 13.13
C GLY A 121 -7.77 18.03 12.25
N TRP A 122 -7.41 16.76 12.48
CA TRP A 122 -6.46 16.02 11.66
C TRP A 122 -7.20 15.20 10.61
N TYR A 123 -6.89 15.38 9.32
CA TYR A 123 -7.68 14.76 8.25
C TYR A 123 -6.86 13.90 7.32
N VAL A 124 -7.44 12.75 6.98
CA VAL A 124 -7.01 11.90 5.87
C VAL A 124 -8.03 12.02 4.75
N GLY A 125 -7.56 12.27 3.54
CA GLY A 125 -8.36 12.51 2.34
C GLY A 125 -7.87 11.71 1.13
N THR A 126 -8.36 12.07 -0.05
CA THR A 126 -7.80 11.63 -1.33
C THR A 126 -7.39 12.83 -2.15
N GLN A 127 -6.50 12.61 -3.11
CA GLN A 127 -6.15 13.69 -4.03
C GLN A 127 -7.38 14.06 -4.86
N GLY A 128 -7.77 15.34 -4.82
CA GLY A 128 -8.71 15.93 -5.78
C GLY A 128 -10.20 15.87 -5.43
N ILE A 129 -10.59 15.46 -4.22
CA ILE A 129 -12.01 15.49 -3.81
C ILE A 129 -12.16 16.22 -2.47
N GLU A 130 -12.63 17.46 -2.52
CA GLU A 130 -12.81 18.35 -1.36
C GLU A 130 -13.84 17.85 -0.33
N ASN A 131 -14.60 16.78 -0.62
CA ASN A 131 -15.80 16.41 0.15
C ASN A 131 -15.73 15.07 0.90
N LYS A 132 -14.65 14.28 0.81
CA LYS A 132 -14.52 13.01 1.55
C LYS A 132 -13.25 13.00 2.38
N MET A 133 -13.38 13.51 3.61
CA MET A 133 -12.31 13.54 4.58
C MET A 133 -12.69 12.72 5.82
N ILE A 134 -11.73 12.00 6.38
CA ILE A 134 -11.88 11.31 7.65
C ILE A 134 -11.15 12.12 8.71
N LYS A 135 -11.92 12.65 9.68
CA LYS A 135 -11.35 13.29 10.87
C LYS A 135 -10.80 12.22 11.81
N LEU A 136 -9.55 12.41 12.22
CA LEU A 136 -8.85 11.60 13.21
C LEU A 136 -8.44 12.48 14.40
N SER A 137 -8.18 11.85 15.54
CA SER A 137 -7.39 12.49 16.60
C SER A 137 -5.92 12.58 16.16
N LYS A 138 -5.13 13.46 16.79
CA LYS A 138 -3.69 13.55 16.53
C LYS A 138 -3.00 12.18 16.68
N GLU A 139 -3.31 11.44 17.74
CA GLU A 139 -2.75 10.11 18.00
C GLU A 139 -3.12 9.08 16.91
N MET A 140 -4.36 9.12 16.41
CA MET A 140 -4.79 8.25 15.32
C MET A 140 -4.14 8.64 13.99
N TYR A 141 -3.97 9.93 13.72
CA TYR A 141 -3.29 10.43 12.53
C TYR A 141 -1.82 10.00 12.50
N LEU A 142 -1.14 10.19 13.64
CA LEU A 142 0.22 9.72 13.91
C LEU A 142 0.35 8.22 13.63
N LEU A 143 -0.52 7.42 14.26
CA LEU A 143 -0.53 5.98 14.05
C LEU A 143 -0.73 5.67 12.57
N TRP A 144 -1.76 6.23 11.92
CA TRP A 144 -2.05 6.00 10.50
C TRP A 144 -0.85 6.29 9.60
N GLY A 145 -0.11 7.37 9.90
CA GLY A 145 1.10 7.78 9.18
C GLY A 145 2.28 6.81 9.31
N THR A 146 2.34 5.97 10.36
CA THR A 146 3.41 4.97 10.52
C THR A 146 3.36 3.84 9.49
N ALA A 147 2.21 3.60 8.85
CA ALA A 147 2.04 2.57 7.83
C ALA A 147 2.45 3.07 6.43
N ASP A 148 3.72 3.45 6.29
CA ASP A 148 4.34 3.91 5.04
C ASP A 148 4.43 2.81 3.96
N GLY A 149 4.09 1.58 4.30
CA GLY A 149 4.11 0.38 3.46
C GLY A 149 5.39 -0.44 3.55
N LEU A 150 6.48 0.06 4.16
CA LEU A 150 7.66 -0.75 4.50
C LEU A 150 7.52 -1.32 5.89
N SER A 151 6.71 -0.66 6.72
CA SER A 151 6.54 -1.03 8.11
C SER A 151 5.79 -2.36 8.24
N SER A 152 6.48 -3.33 8.83
CA SER A 152 5.88 -4.52 9.39
C SER A 152 5.01 -4.16 10.59
N VAL A 153 4.08 -5.04 10.97
CA VAL A 153 3.33 -4.89 12.21
C VAL A 153 4.30 -4.71 13.40
N ALA A 154 5.44 -5.43 13.39
CA ALA A 154 6.46 -5.27 14.44
C ALA A 154 7.10 -3.87 14.46
N GLU A 155 7.34 -3.25 13.29
CA GLU A 155 7.86 -1.89 13.18
C GLU A 155 6.82 -0.85 13.62
N VAL A 156 5.57 -1.01 13.20
CA VAL A 156 4.46 -0.15 13.68
C VAL A 156 4.34 -0.22 15.20
N LEU A 157 4.41 -1.41 15.80
CA LEU A 157 4.36 -1.57 17.25
C LEU A 157 5.55 -0.88 17.95
N LYS A 158 6.76 -0.97 17.40
CA LYS A 158 7.94 -0.26 17.94
C LYS A 158 7.75 1.25 17.90
N GLU A 159 7.19 1.79 16.83
CA GLU A 159 6.92 3.23 16.73
C GLU A 159 5.82 3.67 17.71
N VAL A 160 4.79 2.85 17.93
CA VAL A 160 3.79 3.08 18.99
C VAL A 160 4.45 3.09 20.36
N GLN A 161 5.32 2.13 20.67
CA GLN A 161 6.03 2.06 21.94
C GLN A 161 6.89 3.31 22.18
N LYS A 162 7.63 3.76 21.17
CA LYS A 162 8.45 4.97 21.25
C LYS A 162 7.59 6.22 21.43
N GLY A 163 6.60 6.42 20.54
CA GLY A 163 5.76 7.62 20.53
C GLY A 163 4.88 7.77 21.77
N ARG A 164 4.46 6.66 22.40
CA ARG A 164 3.66 6.65 23.63
C ARG A 164 4.46 6.36 24.89
N ALA A 165 5.77 6.11 24.78
CA ALA A 165 6.63 5.63 25.87
C ALA A 165 5.99 4.46 26.66
N CYS A 166 5.49 3.44 25.97
CA CYS A 166 4.70 2.36 26.56
C CYS A 166 5.31 0.95 26.35
N SER A 167 4.79 -0.03 27.10
CA SER A 167 5.14 -1.44 26.94
C SER A 167 4.61 -2.02 25.63
N LEU A 168 5.15 -3.17 25.21
CA LEU A 168 4.67 -3.89 24.03
C LEU A 168 3.20 -4.32 24.17
N GLU A 169 2.77 -4.67 25.39
CA GLU A 169 1.41 -5.09 25.68
C GLU A 169 0.41 -3.92 25.51
N GLU A 170 0.79 -2.73 25.98
CA GLU A 170 0.02 -1.50 25.76
C GLU A 170 0.00 -1.11 24.28
N ALA A 171 1.12 -1.24 23.58
CA ALA A 171 1.20 -0.98 22.14
C ALA A 171 0.31 -1.94 21.33
N LEU A 172 0.30 -3.23 21.67
CA LEU A 172 -0.59 -4.22 21.07
C LEU A 172 -2.07 -3.91 21.33
N THR A 173 -2.39 -3.44 22.54
CA THR A 173 -3.76 -3.03 22.89
C THR A 173 -4.19 -1.82 22.06
N PHE A 174 -3.34 -0.80 21.96
CA PHE A 174 -3.59 0.39 21.16
C PHE A 174 -3.72 0.08 19.66
N PHE A 175 -2.80 -0.74 19.13
CA PHE A 175 -2.83 -1.22 17.76
C PHE A 175 -4.09 -2.05 17.48
N GLY A 176 -4.48 -2.94 18.39
CA GLY A 176 -5.70 -3.75 18.26
C GLY A 176 -6.99 -2.91 18.25
N GLN A 177 -7.01 -1.77 18.95
CA GLN A 177 -8.14 -0.85 18.96
C GLN A 177 -8.21 -0.02 17.67
N HIS A 178 -7.14 0.71 17.34
CA HIS A 178 -7.16 1.69 16.24
C HIS A 178 -6.70 1.13 14.90
N GLY A 179 -5.70 0.24 14.89
CA GLY A 179 -5.26 -0.42 13.66
C GLY A 179 -6.36 -1.27 13.02
N ARG A 180 -7.18 -1.94 13.86
CA ARG A 180 -8.38 -2.65 13.40
C ARG A 180 -9.39 -1.71 12.76
N GLU A 181 -9.63 -0.54 13.37
CA GLU A 181 -10.50 0.47 12.81
C GLU A 181 -10.00 0.94 11.43
N PHE A 182 -8.69 1.13 11.27
CA PHE A 182 -8.10 1.47 9.97
C PHE A 182 -8.26 0.36 8.92
N ILE A 183 -8.04 -0.91 9.28
CA ILE A 183 -8.24 -2.05 8.38
C ILE A 183 -9.73 -2.18 7.99
N GLN A 184 -10.63 -2.06 8.95
CA GLN A 184 -12.08 -2.13 8.75
C GLN A 184 -12.56 -1.02 7.80
N LYS A 185 -12.07 0.20 7.99
CA LYS A 185 -12.41 1.35 7.15
C LYS A 185 -11.65 1.36 5.82
N GLY A 186 -10.72 0.42 5.60
CA GLY A 186 -9.86 0.38 4.42
C GLY A 186 -8.84 1.50 4.35
N MET A 187 -8.53 2.15 5.47
CA MET A 187 -7.44 3.12 5.61
C MET A 187 -6.08 2.44 5.70
N TRP A 188 -6.05 1.18 6.15
CA TRP A 188 -4.87 0.32 6.15
C TRP A 188 -5.16 -0.99 5.42
N ASN A 189 -4.11 -1.56 4.86
CA ASN A 189 -4.10 -2.92 4.37
C ASN A 189 -2.94 -3.67 4.98
N SER A 190 -3.11 -4.98 5.09
CA SER A 190 -2.13 -5.90 5.63
C SER A 190 -1.87 -6.99 4.60
N GLU A 191 -0.62 -7.13 4.20
CA GLU A 191 -0.18 -8.16 3.27
C GLU A 191 0.91 -8.99 3.92
N VAL A 192 0.82 -10.32 3.76
CA VAL A 192 1.94 -11.18 4.12
C VAL A 192 2.95 -11.14 2.98
N VAL A 193 4.17 -10.75 3.30
CA VAL A 193 5.28 -10.69 2.36
C VAL A 193 6.32 -11.72 2.77
N GLU A 194 6.73 -12.56 1.82
CA GLU A 194 7.82 -13.50 2.06
C GLU A 194 9.13 -12.74 2.28
N LYS A 195 9.92 -13.15 3.27
CA LYS A 195 11.27 -12.61 3.47
C LYS A 195 12.10 -12.96 2.22
N ARG A 196 12.21 -12.03 1.29
CA ARG A 196 13.23 -12.04 0.24
C ARG A 196 14.34 -11.10 0.67
N SER A 197 15.58 -11.53 0.47
CA SER A 197 16.73 -10.63 0.48
C SER A 197 16.47 -9.56 -0.58
N VAL A 198 16.21 -8.34 -0.14
CA VAL A 198 16.15 -7.17 -1.03
C VAL A 198 17.57 -7.01 -1.57
N PRO A 199 17.81 -7.22 -2.88
CA PRO A 199 19.10 -6.87 -3.46
C PRO A 199 19.33 -5.39 -3.20
N SER A 200 20.53 -4.98 -2.77
CA SER A 200 20.79 -3.57 -2.48
C SER A 200 20.42 -2.71 -3.70
N ALA A 201 19.55 -1.72 -3.52
CA ALA A 201 19.27 -0.72 -4.53
C ALA A 201 20.60 -0.20 -5.11
N GLN A 202 20.76 -0.25 -6.43
CA GLN A 202 21.79 0.55 -7.06
C GLN A 202 21.44 2.02 -6.81
N LYS A 203 22.45 2.83 -6.44
CA LYS A 203 22.27 4.27 -6.26
C LYS A 203 21.57 4.81 -7.52
N PRO A 204 20.49 5.61 -7.39
CA PRO A 204 19.94 6.32 -8.54
C PRO A 204 21.08 7.14 -9.13
N LEU A 205 21.50 6.80 -10.35
CA LEU A 205 22.58 7.51 -11.02
C LEU A 205 22.03 8.87 -11.43
N ALA A 206 22.28 9.89 -10.62
CA ALA A 206 22.06 11.29 -10.96
C ALA A 206 22.99 11.78 -12.10
N GLU A 207 23.81 10.88 -12.65
CA GLU A 207 24.91 11.21 -13.56
C GLU A 207 24.53 11.31 -15.05
N ASN A 208 23.26 11.10 -15.42
CA ASN A 208 22.81 11.20 -16.83
C ASN A 208 21.37 11.72 -16.96
N LEU A 209 21.05 12.82 -16.27
CA LEU A 209 19.74 13.48 -16.41
C LEU A 209 19.68 14.24 -17.73
N THR A 210 18.56 14.10 -18.44
CA THR A 210 18.31 14.76 -19.73
C THR A 210 16.93 15.39 -19.74
N PHE A 211 16.66 16.29 -20.68
CA PHE A 211 15.33 16.89 -20.89
C PHE A 211 14.20 15.85 -20.96
N ASP A 212 14.47 14.68 -21.55
CA ASP A 212 13.49 13.61 -21.74
C ASP A 212 13.29 12.70 -20.52
N THR A 213 14.06 12.90 -19.46
CA THR A 213 14.01 12.04 -18.27
C THR A 213 12.69 12.24 -17.54
N VAL A 214 11.86 11.20 -17.49
CA VAL A 214 10.64 11.16 -16.66
C VAL A 214 11.04 11.12 -15.19
N MET A 215 10.36 11.90 -14.37
CA MET A 215 10.56 11.90 -12.92
C MET A 215 9.38 11.20 -12.24
N LEU A 216 9.67 10.33 -11.28
CA LEU A 216 8.65 9.69 -10.45
C LEU A 216 8.76 10.16 -9.00
N PRO A 217 7.62 10.41 -8.31
CA PRO A 217 7.65 10.79 -6.91
C PRO A 217 7.95 9.57 -6.04
N LEU A 218 8.77 9.77 -5.01
CA LEU A 218 8.99 8.80 -3.94
C LEU A 218 8.18 9.20 -2.72
N GLY A 219 7.58 8.21 -2.07
CA GLY A 219 6.86 8.38 -0.82
C GLY A 219 5.40 8.81 -0.96
N GLN A 220 4.79 9.20 0.17
CA GLN A 220 3.41 9.63 0.29
C GLN A 220 3.30 10.88 1.17
N GLU A 221 2.36 11.75 0.84
CA GLU A 221 2.09 12.98 1.57
C GLU A 221 1.59 12.70 3.00
N LEU A 222 2.23 13.34 3.99
CA LEU A 222 1.78 13.43 5.38
C LEU A 222 1.14 14.79 5.70
N GLY A 223 1.17 15.74 4.77
CA GLY A 223 0.64 17.08 4.97
C GLY A 223 1.42 17.83 6.05
N ILE A 224 0.71 18.74 6.74
CA ILE A 224 1.26 19.56 7.82
C ILE A 224 1.16 18.80 9.15
N PHE A 225 2.26 18.74 9.93
CA PHE A 225 2.38 17.79 11.04
C PHE A 225 2.97 18.33 12.37
N GLU A 226 4.09 19.06 12.38
CA GLU A 226 4.75 19.45 13.66
C GLU A 226 4.64 20.94 13.99
N ASP A 227 4.82 21.82 13.01
CA ASP A 227 4.96 23.27 13.19
C ASP A 227 3.90 24.09 12.45
N GLU A 228 2.81 23.42 12.04
CA GLU A 228 1.66 23.99 11.31
C GLU A 228 2.01 24.70 9.98
N SER A 229 3.27 24.62 9.53
CA SER A 229 3.78 25.39 8.38
C SER A 229 4.72 24.60 7.45
N THR A 230 5.26 23.48 7.91
CA THR A 230 6.11 22.59 7.13
C THR A 230 5.30 21.43 6.54
N PHE A 231 5.52 21.16 5.26
CA PHE A 231 4.96 20.02 4.57
C PHE A 231 5.86 18.80 4.72
N TYR A 232 5.26 17.65 4.99
CA TYR A 232 5.98 16.41 5.20
C TYR A 232 5.58 15.33 4.20
N VAL A 233 6.56 14.52 3.81
CA VAL A 233 6.39 13.31 3.01
C VAL A 233 7.03 12.15 3.75
N THR A 234 6.36 11.00 3.84
CA THR A 234 7.04 9.74 4.20
C THR A 234 7.69 9.16 2.96
N ASN A 235 9.01 9.06 2.91
CA ASN A 235 9.67 8.09 2.04
C ASN A 235 10.03 6.87 2.89
N GLY A 236 10.28 5.69 2.32
CA GLY A 236 10.48 4.45 3.10
C GLY A 236 11.59 4.48 4.17
N GLN A 237 12.34 5.58 4.29
CA GLN A 237 13.39 5.76 5.29
C GLN A 237 12.93 6.64 6.47
N GLY A 238 11.77 7.28 6.37
CA GLY A 238 11.19 8.11 7.42
C GLY A 238 10.41 9.31 6.88
N THR A 239 10.17 10.27 7.77
CA THR A 239 9.46 11.51 7.47
C THR A 239 10.47 12.59 7.05
N VAL A 240 10.25 13.21 5.88
CA VAL A 240 11.09 14.27 5.32
C VAL A 240 10.31 15.57 5.26
N ALA A 241 10.89 16.63 5.82
CA ALA A 241 10.39 17.99 5.73
C ALA A 241 10.72 18.61 4.36
N LEU A 242 9.74 19.30 3.77
CA LEU A 242 9.85 19.96 2.47
C LEU A 242 9.73 21.47 2.61
N SER A 243 10.60 22.20 1.92
CA SER A 243 10.36 23.62 1.66
C SER A 243 9.16 23.80 0.73
N PRO A 244 8.53 25.00 0.67
CA PRO A 244 7.40 25.25 -0.21
C PRO A 244 7.66 24.93 -1.68
N GLY A 245 8.86 25.24 -2.19
CA GLY A 245 9.26 24.93 -3.56
C GLY A 245 9.40 23.42 -3.81
N GLU A 246 10.01 22.69 -2.88
CA GLU A 246 10.11 21.22 -2.97
C GLU A 246 8.74 20.55 -2.92
N TYR A 247 7.85 21.02 -2.04
CA TYR A 247 6.49 20.51 -1.95
C TYR A 247 5.71 20.76 -3.26
N PHE A 248 5.82 21.96 -3.82
CA PHE A 248 5.20 22.30 -5.10
C PHE A 248 5.68 21.37 -6.23
N LEU A 249 7.00 21.22 -6.38
CA LEU A 249 7.60 20.34 -7.39
C LEU A 249 7.21 18.87 -7.19
N TRP A 250 7.28 18.37 -5.95
CA TRP A 250 6.90 17.00 -5.64
C TRP A 250 5.42 16.74 -5.96
N ARG A 251 4.54 17.72 -5.68
CA ARG A 251 3.11 17.65 -6.03
C ARG A 251 2.87 17.67 -7.53
N LEU A 252 3.60 18.48 -8.28
CA LEU A 252 3.50 18.50 -9.75
C LEU A 252 3.87 17.15 -10.35
N VAL A 253 5.01 16.58 -9.93
CA VAL A 253 5.51 15.27 -10.37
C VAL A 253 4.58 14.14 -9.92
N ARG A 254 3.89 14.29 -8.77
CA ARG A 254 2.94 13.27 -8.31
C ARG A 254 1.62 13.26 -9.06
N ARG A 255 1.19 14.41 -9.59
CA ARG A 255 -0.08 14.54 -10.30
C ARG A 255 0.03 14.29 -11.80
N ASN A 256 1.22 14.43 -12.35
CA ASN A 256 1.46 14.39 -13.78
C ASN A 256 2.68 13.53 -14.08
N VAL A 257 2.64 12.82 -15.20
CA VAL A 257 3.83 12.16 -15.74
C VAL A 257 4.69 13.23 -16.41
N LEU A 258 5.62 13.83 -15.66
CA LEU A 258 6.45 14.94 -16.14
C LEU A 258 7.87 14.49 -16.45
N ARG A 259 8.41 15.04 -17.52
CA ARG A 259 9.83 15.05 -17.84
C ARG A 259 10.51 16.26 -17.21
N ILE A 260 11.84 16.22 -17.10
CA ILE A 260 12.63 17.37 -16.65
C ILE A 260 12.34 18.59 -17.53
N GLY A 261 12.21 18.40 -18.84
CA GLY A 261 11.89 19.46 -19.76
C GLY A 261 10.56 20.17 -19.51
N ASP A 262 9.51 19.41 -19.21
CA ASP A 262 8.18 19.96 -18.90
C ASP A 262 8.25 20.88 -17.66
N LEU A 263 9.09 20.54 -16.67
CA LEU A 263 9.29 21.33 -15.46
C LEU A 263 10.11 22.59 -15.71
N ILE A 264 11.16 22.50 -16.53
CA ILE A 264 11.99 23.64 -16.93
C ILE A 264 11.14 24.68 -17.68
N GLU A 265 10.34 24.23 -18.64
CA GLU A 265 9.44 25.09 -19.40
C GLU A 265 8.39 25.74 -18.51
N ALA A 266 7.77 24.98 -17.60
CA ALA A 266 6.74 25.49 -16.70
C ALA A 266 7.25 26.53 -15.69
N LEU A 267 8.55 26.50 -15.37
CA LEU A 267 9.17 27.37 -14.37
C LEU A 267 10.07 28.46 -14.98
N GLU A 268 10.21 28.47 -16.31
CA GLU A 268 11.04 29.41 -17.06
C GLU A 268 12.50 29.50 -16.56
N GLU A 269 13.06 28.36 -16.13
CA GLU A 269 14.43 28.29 -15.62
C GLU A 269 15.45 27.79 -16.65
N GLN A 270 16.75 28.04 -16.43
CA GLN A 270 17.81 27.43 -17.24
C GLN A 270 18.07 25.99 -16.81
N GLU A 271 18.26 25.08 -17.77
CA GLU A 271 18.41 23.63 -17.52
C GLU A 271 19.45 23.29 -16.44
N ASP A 272 20.68 23.77 -16.57
CA ASP A 272 21.76 23.47 -15.62
C ASP A 272 21.46 23.98 -14.21
N GLN A 273 20.81 25.14 -14.10
CA GLN A 273 20.42 25.73 -12.82
C GLN A 273 19.28 24.93 -12.21
N PHE A 274 18.26 24.58 -13.00
CA PHE A 274 17.11 23.83 -12.54
C PHE A 274 17.52 22.43 -12.03
N ILE A 275 18.36 21.73 -12.80
CA ILE A 275 18.86 20.40 -12.42
C ILE A 275 19.68 20.48 -11.13
N THR A 276 20.57 21.46 -11.02
CA THR A 276 21.48 21.59 -9.87
C THR A 276 20.76 22.06 -8.61
N ASN A 277 19.82 22.99 -8.73
CA ASN A 277 19.19 23.64 -7.58
C ASN A 277 17.95 22.89 -7.08
N TYR A 278 17.26 22.13 -7.93
CA TYR A 278 16.00 21.45 -7.56
C TYR A 278 16.07 19.95 -7.73
N ILE A 279 16.43 19.45 -8.92
CA ILE A 279 16.33 18.01 -9.21
C ILE A 279 17.34 17.18 -8.40
N LYS A 280 18.63 17.56 -8.41
CA LYS A 280 19.66 16.83 -7.66
C LYS A 280 19.37 16.82 -6.15
N PRO A 281 19.06 17.95 -5.48
CA PRO A 281 18.68 17.93 -4.07
C PRO A 281 17.47 17.06 -3.76
N MET A 282 16.44 17.05 -4.62
CA MET A 282 15.27 16.19 -4.41
C MET A 282 15.59 14.69 -4.59
N ILE A 283 16.50 14.32 -5.50
CA ILE A 283 17.00 12.94 -5.63
C ILE A 283 17.82 12.55 -4.39
N GLU A 284 18.70 13.43 -3.91
CA GLU A 284 19.51 13.21 -2.71
C GLU A 284 18.64 13.04 -1.45
N LYS A 285 17.58 13.84 -1.33
CA LYS A 285 16.55 13.70 -0.28
C LYS A 285 15.61 12.50 -0.48
N LYS A 286 15.79 11.73 -1.55
CA LYS A 286 14.98 10.56 -1.91
C LYS A 286 13.48 10.91 -2.00
N LEU A 287 13.18 12.05 -2.64
CA LEU A 287 11.83 12.56 -2.87
C LEU A 287 11.34 12.30 -4.29
N ILE A 288 12.24 12.23 -5.25
CA ILE A 288 11.97 11.86 -6.64
C ILE A 288 13.06 10.91 -7.13
N THR A 289 12.76 10.14 -8.17
CA THR A 289 13.72 9.27 -8.85
C THR A 289 13.60 9.38 -10.37
N PRO A 290 14.72 9.35 -11.12
CA PRO A 290 14.69 9.26 -12.57
C PRO A 290 14.09 7.94 -13.06
N TRP A 291 13.17 8.02 -14.01
CA TRP A 291 12.49 6.88 -14.61
C TRP A 291 12.89 6.71 -16.06
N SER A 292 13.55 5.58 -16.36
CA SER A 292 13.99 5.24 -17.70
C SER A 292 13.91 3.74 -17.94
N LEU A 293 13.77 3.36 -19.21
CA LEU A 293 13.85 1.96 -19.66
C LEU A 293 15.20 1.29 -19.35
N LYS A 294 16.26 2.07 -19.10
CA LYS A 294 17.60 1.59 -18.70
C LYS A 294 17.76 1.46 -17.19
N SER A 295 17.03 2.27 -16.41
CA SER A 295 16.96 2.20 -14.94
C SER A 295 15.88 1.26 -14.42
N ALA A 296 15.13 0.60 -15.31
CA ALA A 296 14.13 -0.43 -15.02
C ALA A 296 14.70 -1.70 -14.32
N GLY A 297 15.98 -1.70 -13.92
CA GLY A 297 16.63 -2.81 -13.22
C GLY A 297 16.51 -2.80 -11.70
N THR A 298 16.18 -1.69 -11.05
CA THR A 298 16.21 -1.60 -9.58
C THR A 298 15.15 -0.64 -9.04
N LEU A 299 13.88 -1.03 -9.12
CA LEU A 299 12.84 -0.43 -8.27
C LEU A 299 12.62 -1.32 -7.06
N ASP A 300 13.35 -1.04 -5.99
CA ASP A 300 12.89 -1.44 -4.68
C ASP A 300 11.66 -0.58 -4.35
N GLY A 301 10.55 -1.19 -3.92
CA GLY A 301 9.46 -0.45 -3.30
C GLY A 301 8.30 0.01 -4.20
N LEU A 302 8.02 -0.67 -5.33
CA LEU A 302 6.70 -0.54 -5.98
C LEU A 302 5.61 -1.08 -5.05
N ARG A 303 4.70 -0.20 -4.67
CA ARG A 303 3.62 -0.51 -3.76
C ARG A 303 2.29 -0.29 -4.44
N PRO A 304 1.55 -1.34 -4.77
CA PRO A 304 0.14 -1.15 -5.05
C PRO A 304 -0.49 -0.54 -3.80
N LEU A 305 -1.20 0.56 -3.98
CA LEU A 305 -2.09 1.07 -2.95
C LEU A 305 -3.34 0.19 -3.05
N PRO A 306 -3.57 -0.69 -2.06
CA PRO A 306 -4.65 -1.65 -2.17
C PRO A 306 -5.94 -0.90 -1.92
N LEU A 307 -6.69 -0.64 -2.99
CA LEU A 307 -8.14 -0.81 -3.08
C LEU A 307 -8.48 -0.80 -4.57
N GLY A 308 -9.40 -1.68 -4.96
CA GLY A 308 -9.63 -2.02 -6.35
C GLY A 308 -10.37 -3.33 -6.44
N ILE A 309 -11.70 -3.28 -6.38
CA ILE A 309 -12.49 -4.44 -6.79
C ILE A 309 -12.52 -4.39 -8.30
N GLY A 310 -11.61 -5.10 -8.97
CA GLY A 310 -11.72 -5.29 -10.40
C GLY A 310 -13.09 -5.87 -10.73
N LEU A 311 -13.92 -5.06 -11.38
CA LEU A 311 -15.16 -5.51 -12.00
C LEU A 311 -14.87 -5.52 -13.49
N SER A 312 -14.61 -6.70 -14.05
CA SER A 312 -14.53 -6.84 -15.50
C SER A 312 -15.94 -6.68 -16.07
N ASN A 313 -16.11 -5.79 -17.04
CA ASN A 313 -17.26 -5.83 -17.93
C ASN A 313 -16.90 -6.63 -19.20
N ASP A 314 -17.90 -6.94 -20.01
CA ASP A 314 -17.76 -7.67 -21.28
C ASP A 314 -16.87 -6.94 -22.32
N LYS A 315 -16.41 -5.73 -22.01
CA LYS A 315 -15.53 -4.89 -22.84
C LYS A 315 -14.07 -4.89 -22.37
N GLY A 316 -13.70 -5.75 -21.42
CA GLY A 316 -12.32 -5.84 -20.92
C GLY A 316 -11.88 -4.64 -20.08
N GLN A 317 -12.80 -3.80 -19.61
CA GLN A 317 -12.48 -2.71 -18.69
C GLN A 317 -12.54 -3.20 -17.24
N VAL A 318 -11.61 -2.71 -16.42
CA VAL A 318 -11.56 -3.01 -14.99
C VAL A 318 -11.82 -1.73 -14.21
N VAL A 319 -12.87 -1.72 -13.39
CA VAL A 319 -13.12 -0.63 -12.45
C VAL A 319 -12.30 -0.88 -11.19
N LEU A 320 -11.40 0.02 -10.81
CA LEU A 320 -10.70 0.01 -9.51
C LEU A 320 -11.23 1.14 -8.61
N ILE A 321 -10.90 1.09 -7.32
CA ILE A 321 -11.31 2.08 -6.31
C ILE A 321 -10.05 2.39 -5.51
N ALA A 322 -9.30 3.45 -5.78
CA ALA A 322 -7.96 3.64 -5.20
C ALA A 322 -7.91 3.78 -3.66
N SER A 323 -9.03 4.16 -3.02
CA SER A 323 -9.14 4.43 -1.59
C SER A 323 -10.62 4.39 -1.17
N PRO A 324 -11.00 4.14 0.11
CA PRO A 324 -12.41 4.15 0.54
C PRO A 324 -13.07 5.52 0.36
N ILE A 325 -12.22 6.54 0.26
CA ILE A 325 -12.52 7.95 0.09
C ILE A 325 -12.16 8.44 -1.33
N ALA A 326 -11.70 7.56 -2.22
CA ALA A 326 -11.46 7.87 -3.65
C ALA A 326 -12.65 7.43 -4.50
N ASP A 327 -12.80 8.08 -5.65
CA ASP A 327 -13.75 7.64 -6.65
C ASP A 327 -13.29 6.37 -7.37
N LYS A 328 -14.25 5.77 -8.09
CA LYS A 328 -13.99 4.62 -8.96
C LYS A 328 -13.19 5.08 -10.17
N ILE A 329 -12.00 4.50 -10.37
CA ILE A 329 -11.14 4.75 -11.53
C ILE A 329 -11.33 3.60 -12.50
N LYS A 330 -11.59 3.90 -13.77
CA LYS A 330 -11.64 2.87 -14.83
C LYS A 330 -10.25 2.77 -15.43
N ILE A 331 -9.72 1.56 -15.48
CA ILE A 331 -8.44 1.28 -16.14
C ILE A 331 -8.60 0.12 -17.11
N GLU A 332 -7.68 0.05 -18.06
CA GLU A 332 -7.62 -1.05 -19.01
C GLU A 332 -7.04 -2.31 -18.35
N PHE A 333 -7.40 -3.48 -18.88
CA PHE A 333 -6.96 -4.75 -18.35
C PHE A 333 -5.42 -4.89 -18.24
N PRO A 334 -4.61 -4.47 -19.23
CA PRO A 334 -3.15 -4.54 -19.11
C PRO A 334 -2.61 -3.72 -17.92
N ILE A 335 -3.13 -2.50 -17.70
CA ILE A 335 -2.78 -1.67 -16.55
C ILE A 335 -3.16 -2.38 -15.24
N PHE A 336 -4.33 -3.03 -15.22
CA PHE A 336 -4.76 -3.83 -14.08
C PHE A 336 -3.82 -4.99 -13.80
N LEU A 337 -3.31 -5.69 -14.82
CA LEU A 337 -2.38 -6.80 -14.62
C LEU A 337 -1.11 -6.36 -13.90
N ILE A 338 -0.55 -5.20 -14.28
CA ILE A 338 0.61 -4.60 -13.61
C ILE A 338 0.30 -4.28 -12.14
N TRP A 339 -0.83 -3.61 -11.87
CA TRP A 339 -1.25 -3.34 -10.50
C TRP A 339 -1.46 -4.64 -9.70
N SER A 340 -2.11 -5.63 -10.31
CA SER A 340 -2.48 -6.88 -9.65
C SER A 340 -1.26 -7.75 -9.32
N ASN A 341 -0.23 -7.73 -10.17
CA ASN A 341 1.01 -8.49 -10.02
C ASN A 341 2.09 -7.75 -9.21
N SER A 342 1.94 -6.44 -9.02
CA SER A 342 2.86 -5.68 -8.16
C SER A 342 2.81 -6.16 -6.70
N ASN A 343 3.96 -6.12 -6.04
CA ASN A 343 4.16 -6.58 -4.67
C ASN A 343 5.17 -5.65 -3.99
N VAL A 344 4.95 -5.35 -2.71
CA VAL A 344 5.77 -4.45 -1.89
C VAL A 344 7.27 -4.75 -1.96
N ASN A 345 7.65 -6.02 -2.14
CA ASN A 345 9.05 -6.47 -2.31
C ASN A 345 9.29 -7.16 -3.67
N GLY A 346 8.45 -6.91 -4.68
CA GLY A 346 8.59 -7.46 -6.01
C GLY A 346 9.58 -6.67 -6.87
N SER A 347 10.31 -7.35 -7.75
CA SER A 347 11.18 -6.70 -8.73
C SER A 347 10.44 -6.39 -10.03
N LEU A 348 10.93 -5.41 -10.80
CA LEU A 348 10.41 -5.14 -12.14
C LEU A 348 10.56 -6.33 -13.09
N THR A 349 11.65 -7.07 -12.99
CA THR A 349 11.88 -8.29 -13.78
C THR A 349 10.80 -9.33 -13.50
N GLU A 350 10.43 -9.52 -12.24
CA GLU A 350 9.36 -10.44 -11.87
C GLU A 350 7.99 -9.94 -12.36
N LEU A 351 7.73 -8.64 -12.22
CA LEU A 351 6.52 -8.01 -12.73
C LEU A 351 6.40 -8.14 -14.26
N GLN A 352 7.50 -7.95 -14.99
CA GLN A 352 7.59 -8.13 -16.43
C GLN A 352 7.35 -9.58 -16.84
N ARG A 353 7.96 -10.53 -16.12
CA ARG A 353 7.75 -11.97 -16.35
C ARG A 353 6.27 -12.34 -16.19
N LEU A 354 5.64 -11.92 -15.09
CA LEU A 354 4.22 -12.18 -14.82
C LEU A 354 3.31 -11.54 -15.88
N PHE A 355 3.61 -10.29 -16.26
CA PHE A 355 2.84 -9.61 -17.31
C PHE A 355 2.94 -10.33 -18.66
N LEU A 356 4.13 -10.78 -19.05
CA LEU A 356 4.37 -11.53 -20.27
C LEU A 356 3.61 -12.87 -20.28
N GLU A 357 3.62 -13.60 -19.16
CA GLU A 357 2.88 -14.87 -18.99
C GLU A 357 1.36 -14.70 -19.12
N GLU A 358 0.81 -13.55 -18.73
CA GLU A 358 -0.63 -13.29 -18.76
C GLU A 358 -1.12 -12.67 -20.08
N THR A 359 -0.24 -12.02 -20.85
CA THR A 359 -0.62 -11.28 -22.06
C THR A 359 -0.11 -11.89 -23.37
N ASN A 360 0.79 -12.88 -23.32
CA ASN A 360 1.47 -13.46 -24.48
C ASN A 360 2.16 -12.43 -25.40
N CYS A 361 2.57 -11.28 -24.85
CA CYS A 361 3.34 -10.27 -25.59
C CYS A 361 4.84 -10.62 -25.66
N THR A 362 5.60 -9.85 -26.43
CA THR A 362 7.06 -9.92 -26.48
C THR A 362 7.69 -9.28 -25.25
N TYR A 363 8.97 -9.60 -25.00
CA TYR A 363 9.73 -9.03 -23.89
C TYR A 363 9.81 -7.49 -23.95
N GLU A 364 10.01 -6.93 -25.14
CA GLU A 364 10.09 -5.47 -25.34
C GLU A 364 8.73 -4.80 -25.14
N GLU A 365 7.63 -5.37 -25.63
CA GLU A 365 6.28 -4.86 -25.38
C GLU A 365 5.95 -4.86 -23.88
N ALA A 366 6.31 -5.93 -23.15
CA ALA A 366 6.13 -5.98 -21.70
C ALA A 366 6.93 -4.88 -20.98
N LYS A 367 8.14 -4.58 -21.47
CA LYS A 367 9.02 -3.56 -20.92
C LYS A 367 8.46 -2.14 -21.16
N GLU A 368 7.99 -1.88 -22.37
CA GLU A 368 7.34 -0.62 -22.74
C GLU A 368 6.06 -0.41 -21.94
N ALA A 369 5.22 -1.44 -21.82
CA ALA A 369 4.00 -1.39 -21.01
C ALA A 369 4.28 -1.05 -19.55
N ILE A 370 5.29 -1.66 -18.94
CA ILE A 370 5.71 -1.34 -17.57
C ILE A 370 6.20 0.12 -17.45
N TYR A 371 6.99 0.58 -18.42
CA TYR A 371 7.50 1.94 -18.44
C TYR A 371 6.38 2.99 -18.51
N GLU A 372 5.34 2.72 -19.29
CA GLU A 372 4.21 3.62 -19.48
C GLU A 372 3.20 3.56 -18.32
N PHE A 373 2.84 2.35 -17.87
CA PHE A 373 1.70 2.16 -16.98
C PHE A 373 2.02 2.38 -15.49
N ILE A 374 3.28 2.24 -15.05
CA ILE A 374 3.66 2.58 -13.67
C ILE A 374 3.45 4.07 -13.36
N PRO A 375 3.98 5.03 -14.16
CA PRO A 375 3.69 6.45 -13.97
C PRO A 375 2.18 6.75 -13.93
N TYR A 376 1.40 6.11 -14.82
CA TYR A 376 -0.05 6.25 -14.85
C TYR A 376 -0.69 5.80 -13.53
N LEU A 377 -0.34 4.61 -13.02
CA LEU A 377 -0.85 4.07 -11.76
C LEU A 377 -0.51 4.99 -10.58
N MET A 378 0.67 5.61 -10.60
CA MET A 378 1.10 6.53 -9.54
C MET A 378 0.33 7.85 -9.55
N CYS A 379 0.10 8.45 -10.73
CA CYS A 379 -0.68 9.68 -10.86
C CYS A 379 -2.13 9.53 -10.41
N HIS A 380 -2.65 8.30 -10.42
CA HIS A 380 -4.01 7.95 -10.01
C HIS A 380 -4.10 7.41 -8.57
N ASP A 381 -3.05 7.52 -7.77
CA ASP A 381 -2.96 6.98 -6.40
C ASP A 381 -3.30 5.48 -6.31
N LEU A 382 -3.06 4.72 -7.38
CA LEU A 382 -3.20 3.26 -7.39
C LEU A 382 -1.89 2.57 -7.00
N MET A 383 -0.78 3.31 -7.04
CA MET A 383 0.55 2.83 -6.73
C MET A 383 1.40 3.94 -6.12
N THR A 384 2.39 3.56 -5.31
CA THR A 384 3.44 4.48 -4.86
C THR A 384 4.79 3.80 -4.96
N LEU A 385 5.83 4.60 -5.09
CA LEU A 385 7.21 4.17 -4.92
C LEU A 385 7.71 4.57 -3.54
N VAL A 386 8.61 3.77 -2.97
CA VAL A 386 9.39 4.20 -1.82
C VAL A 386 10.87 4.02 -2.08
N ALA A 387 11.68 4.85 -1.43
CA ALA A 387 13.11 4.64 -1.43
C ALA A 387 13.46 3.32 -0.72
N GLY A 388 14.29 2.48 -1.36
CA GLY A 388 14.87 1.31 -0.71
C GLY A 388 15.68 1.70 0.54
N GLY A 389 15.68 0.84 1.55
CA GLY A 389 16.56 0.96 2.72
C GLY A 389 18.01 0.62 2.36
N GLU A 390 18.96 1.25 3.04
CA GLU A 390 20.39 0.91 2.95
C GLU A 390 20.74 -0.34 3.78
#